data_AF-A0A075K2L5-F1
#
_entry.id   AF-A0A075K2L5-F1
#
_cell.length_a   1.000
_cell.length_b   1.000
_cell.length_c   1.000
_cell.angle_alpha   90.00
_cell.angle_beta   90.00
_cell.angle_gamma   90.00
#
_symmetry.space_group_name_H-M   'P 1'
#
loop_
_entity.id
_entity.type
_entity.pdbx_description
1 polymer ?
#
loop_
_entity_poly.entity_id
_entity_poly.type
_entity_poly.pdbx_seq_one_letter_code
_entity_poly.pdbx_strand_id
1 'polypeptide(L)'
;MITDNSEEIDQLLRQMLELDVDITARELARRHPTLKSASSFTRLPGRRAALLRYQEEQRRIRSISQRVQHRSRASVSTDIAARDARIEALEREVQVLVASHMAMIRAVGEIGGFAAWAKLFEGFEDARETLVRLNAMPTNNITMLAERGESTHLQKRR
;
A
#
# COMPACT_ATOMS: atom_id res chain seq x y z
N MET A 1 6.38 18.34 -41.17
CA MET A 1 6.59 17.67 -39.87
C MET A 1 5.69 18.36 -38.85
N ILE A 2 4.58 17.72 -38.46
CA ILE A 2 3.69 18.26 -37.42
C ILE A 2 4.24 17.73 -36.10
N THR A 3 4.98 18.56 -35.39
CA THR A 3 5.58 18.21 -34.09
C THR A 3 4.47 17.89 -33.10
N ASP A 4 4.56 16.69 -32.52
CA ASP A 4 3.64 16.22 -31.49
C ASP A 4 3.94 16.91 -30.16
N ASN A 5 3.51 18.17 -30.01
CA ASN A 5 3.66 18.95 -28.78
C ASN A 5 2.80 18.40 -27.60
N SER A 6 2.25 17.19 -27.72
CA SER A 6 1.34 16.64 -26.71
C SER A 6 2.06 16.31 -25.41
N GLU A 7 3.32 15.88 -25.48
CA GLU A 7 4.16 15.61 -24.30
C GLU A 7 4.54 16.91 -23.57
N GLU A 8 4.92 17.96 -24.30
CA GLU A 8 5.18 19.29 -23.73
C GLU A 8 3.95 19.86 -23.00
N ILE A 9 2.76 19.65 -23.58
CA ILE A 9 1.50 20.07 -22.98
C ILE A 9 1.24 19.31 -21.68
N ASP A 10 1.43 17.99 -21.68
CA ASP A 10 1.19 17.17 -20.50
C ASP A 10 2.19 17.52 -19.37
N GLN A 11 3.46 17.73 -19.69
CA GLN A 11 4.46 18.19 -18.72
C GLN A 11 4.10 19.55 -18.13
N LEU A 12 3.66 20.49 -18.97
CA LEU A 12 3.26 21.83 -18.51
C LEU A 12 1.99 21.77 -17.64
N LEU A 13 1.03 20.91 -17.97
CA LEU A 13 -0.17 20.70 -17.16
C LEU A 13 0.16 20.08 -15.78
N ARG A 14 1.12 19.15 -15.72
CA ARG A 14 1.63 18.62 -14.44
C ARG A 14 2.26 19.72 -13.60
N GLN A 15 3.13 20.54 -14.19
CA GLN A 15 3.75 21.67 -13.47
C GLN A 15 2.70 22.67 -12.96
N MET A 16 1.66 22.95 -13.76
CA MET A 16 0.56 23.82 -13.32
C MET A 16 -0.21 23.22 -12.14
N LEU A 17 -0.42 21.91 -12.13
CA LEU A 17 -1.06 21.21 -11.01
C LEU A 17 -0.19 21.26 -9.74
N GLU A 18 1.12 21.03 -9.87
CA GLU A 18 2.08 21.06 -8.76
C GLU A 18 2.21 22.45 -8.13
N LEU A 19 2.21 23.50 -8.95
CA LEU A 19 2.30 24.89 -8.50
C LEU A 19 0.93 25.48 -8.10
N ASP A 20 -0.13 24.68 -8.11
CA ASP A 20 -1.54 25.07 -7.90
C ASP A 20 -1.96 26.30 -8.75
N VAL A 21 -1.46 26.40 -9.97
CA VAL A 21 -1.86 27.42 -10.93
C VAL A 21 -3.16 26.99 -11.59
N ASP A 22 -4.11 27.92 -11.76
CA ASP A 22 -5.39 27.63 -12.44
C ASP A 22 -5.20 27.01 -13.83
N ILE A 23 -5.64 25.76 -13.97
CA ILE A 23 -5.53 25.01 -15.21
C ILE A 23 -6.62 25.48 -16.17
N THR A 24 -6.24 26.35 -17.10
CA THR A 24 -7.12 26.85 -18.17
C THR A 24 -6.39 26.89 -19.51
N ALA A 25 -7.12 26.78 -20.62
CA ALA A 25 -6.52 26.86 -21.95
C ALA A 25 -5.81 28.21 -22.22
N ARG A 26 -6.25 29.29 -21.57
CA ARG A 26 -5.62 30.63 -21.66
C ARG A 26 -4.31 30.68 -20.91
N GLU A 27 -4.28 30.13 -19.69
CA GLU A 27 -3.06 30.07 -18.88
C GLU A 27 -2.01 29.16 -19.53
N LEU A 28 -2.45 28.03 -20.07
CA LEU A 28 -1.62 27.12 -20.84
C LEU A 28 -1.02 27.82 -22.07
N ALA A 29 -1.81 28.60 -22.82
CA ALA A 29 -1.33 29.37 -23.98
C ALA A 29 -0.30 30.44 -23.60
N ARG A 30 -0.43 31.04 -22.41
CA ARG A 30 0.52 32.04 -21.92
C ARG A 30 1.88 31.41 -21.61
N ARG A 31 1.87 30.21 -21.02
CA ARG A 31 3.06 29.46 -20.58
C ARG A 31 3.72 28.61 -21.66
N HIS A 32 2.96 28.15 -22.66
CA HIS A 32 3.50 27.29 -23.70
C HIS A 32 4.50 28.05 -24.59
N PRO A 33 5.67 27.46 -24.96
CA PRO A 33 6.69 28.16 -25.75
C PRO A 33 6.20 28.64 -27.13
N THR A 34 5.57 27.75 -27.89
CA THR A 34 5.17 27.98 -29.28
C THR A 34 3.66 28.23 -29.48
N LEU A 35 2.79 27.50 -28.77
CA LEU A 35 1.34 27.58 -28.92
C LEU A 35 0.75 28.71 -28.06
N LYS A 36 0.69 29.93 -28.61
CA LYS A 36 0.19 31.12 -27.89
C LYS A 36 -1.32 31.35 -27.94
N SER A 37 -2.09 30.45 -28.54
CA SER A 37 -3.55 30.56 -28.65
C SER A 37 -4.28 29.47 -27.88
N ALA A 38 -5.28 29.85 -27.09
CA ALA A 38 -6.14 28.90 -26.36
C ALA A 38 -6.84 27.90 -27.30
N SER A 39 -7.15 28.32 -28.54
CA SER A 39 -7.76 27.45 -29.55
C SER A 39 -6.87 26.26 -29.93
N SER A 40 -5.54 26.40 -29.84
CA SER A 40 -4.59 25.34 -30.18
C SER A 40 -4.63 24.15 -29.22
N PHE A 41 -5.22 24.34 -28.04
CA PHE A 41 -5.38 23.32 -27.01
C PHE A 41 -6.80 22.73 -26.98
N THR A 42 -7.81 23.52 -27.36
CA THR A 42 -9.21 23.09 -27.29
C THR A 42 -9.74 22.47 -28.59
N ARG A 43 -9.12 22.75 -29.75
CA ARG A 43 -9.56 22.20 -31.05
C ARG A 43 -9.12 20.75 -31.28
N LEU A 44 -7.97 20.35 -30.75
CA LEU A 44 -7.46 18.98 -30.90
C LEU A 44 -7.99 18.09 -29.77
N PRO A 45 -8.66 16.96 -30.08
CA PRO A 45 -9.35 16.16 -29.07
C PRO A 45 -8.41 15.60 -28.01
N GLY A 46 -7.21 15.14 -28.37
CA GLY A 46 -6.22 14.62 -27.41
C GLY A 46 -5.76 15.68 -26.40
N ARG A 47 -5.46 16.90 -26.86
CA ARG A 47 -5.04 18.02 -26.01
C ARG A 47 -6.17 18.51 -25.11
N ARG A 48 -7.39 18.57 -25.66
CA ARG A 48 -8.59 18.92 -24.89
C ARG A 48 -8.87 17.89 -23.79
N ALA A 49 -8.74 16.60 -24.11
CA ALA A 49 -8.93 15.52 -23.13
C ALA A 49 -7.92 15.62 -21.99
N ALA A 50 -6.63 15.85 -22.30
CA ALA A 50 -5.61 16.06 -21.28
C ALA A 50 -5.96 17.26 -20.38
N LEU A 51 -6.28 18.41 -20.97
CA LEU A 51 -6.67 19.62 -20.22
C LEU A 51 -7.84 19.34 -19.25
N LEU A 52 -8.91 18.71 -19.74
CA LEU A 52 -10.08 18.39 -18.92
C LEU A 52 -9.73 17.46 -17.74
N ARG A 53 -8.87 16.47 -17.99
CA ARG A 53 -8.44 15.51 -16.97
C ARG A 53 -7.66 16.18 -15.84
N TYR A 54 -6.73 17.10 -16.18
CA TYR A 54 -6.01 17.87 -15.17
C TYR A 54 -6.90 18.90 -14.46
N GLN A 55 -7.87 19.51 -15.15
CA GLN A 55 -8.87 20.40 -14.52
C GLN A 55 -9.76 19.66 -13.51
N GLU A 56 -10.13 18.41 -13.80
CA GLU A 56 -10.85 17.55 -12.86
C GLU A 56 -10.00 17.21 -11.65
N GLU A 57 -8.74 16.83 -11.85
CA GLU A 57 -7.82 16.52 -10.75
C GLU A 57 -7.56 17.74 -9.85
N GLN A 58 -7.34 18.92 -10.44
CA GLN A 58 -7.19 20.15 -9.67
C GLN A 58 -8.44 20.46 -8.83
N ARG A 59 -9.64 20.30 -9.40
CA ARG A 59 -10.91 20.48 -8.66
C ARG A 59 -11.03 19.47 -7.52
N ARG A 60 -10.64 18.21 -7.76
CA ARG A 60 -10.64 17.16 -6.74
C ARG A 60 -9.73 17.54 -5.57
N ILE A 61 -8.47 17.88 -5.85
CA ILE A 61 -7.47 18.28 -4.83
C ILE A 61 -7.94 19.51 -4.06
N ARG A 62 -8.44 20.54 -4.75
CA ARG A 62 -8.93 21.77 -4.09
C ARG A 62 -10.17 21.50 -3.25
N SER A 63 -11.09 20.64 -3.70
CA SER A 63 -12.27 20.27 -2.90
C SER A 63 -11.91 19.52 -1.61
N ILE A 64 -10.90 18.64 -1.66
CA ILE A 64 -10.37 17.96 -0.48
C ILE A 64 -9.72 18.98 0.45
N SER A 65 -8.89 19.86 -0.10
CA SER A 65 -8.21 20.91 0.67
C SER A 65 -9.20 21.85 1.35
N GLN A 66 -10.27 22.27 0.67
CA GLN A 66 -11.33 23.09 1.25
C GLN A 66 -12.06 22.36 2.38
N ARG A 67 -12.39 21.08 2.22
CA ARG A 67 -12.99 20.27 3.30
C ARG A 67 -12.05 20.16 4.51
N VAL A 68 -10.75 20.05 4.28
CA VAL A 68 -9.71 20.02 5.32
C VAL A 68 -9.51 21.39 5.97
N GLN A 69 -9.73 22.51 5.27
CA GLN A 69 -9.69 23.85 5.87
C GLN A 69 -10.94 24.15 6.70
N HIS A 70 -12.12 23.67 6.27
CA HIS A 70 -13.37 23.83 7.00
C HIS A 70 -13.42 23.02 8.30
N ARG A 71 -12.73 21.88 8.36
CA ARG A 71 -12.39 21.24 9.63
C ARG A 71 -11.18 21.96 10.18
N SER A 72 -11.24 22.55 11.38
CA SER A 72 -10.06 23.24 11.93
C SER A 72 -8.83 22.33 11.85
N ARG A 73 -7.68 22.84 11.38
CA ARG A 73 -6.43 22.06 11.30
C ARG A 73 -6.09 21.36 12.63
N ALA A 74 -6.47 21.98 13.75
CA ALA A 74 -6.43 21.40 15.08
C ALA A 74 -7.30 20.15 15.22
N SER A 75 -8.58 20.19 14.81
CA SER A 75 -9.48 19.03 14.84
C SER A 75 -9.00 17.85 13.98
N VAL A 76 -8.38 18.12 12.83
CA VAL A 76 -7.81 17.04 11.99
C VAL A 76 -6.57 16.43 12.66
N SER A 77 -5.71 17.26 13.24
CA SER A 77 -4.53 16.77 13.97
C SER A 77 -4.92 15.93 15.19
N THR A 78 -5.96 16.32 15.93
CA THR A 78 -6.45 15.53 17.08
C THR A 78 -7.09 14.23 16.63
N ASP A 79 -7.85 14.23 15.53
CA ASP A 79 -8.46 13.01 14.99
C ASP A 79 -7.40 12.02 14.49
N ILE A 80 -6.33 12.51 13.85
CA ILE A 80 -5.21 11.67 13.43
C ILE A 80 -4.51 11.07 14.65
N ALA A 81 -4.14 11.91 15.63
CA ALA A 81 -3.49 11.42 16.85
C ALA A 81 -4.34 10.39 17.62
N ALA A 82 -5.67 10.58 17.67
CA ALA A 82 -6.57 9.63 18.29
C ALA A 82 -6.64 8.29 17.53
N ARG A 83 -6.60 8.34 16.18
CA ARG A 83 -6.55 7.14 15.34
C ARG A 83 -5.22 6.41 15.49
N ASP A 84 -4.11 7.12 15.52
CA ASP A 84 -2.77 6.54 15.71
C ASP A 84 -2.67 5.85 17.07
N ALA A 85 -3.17 6.49 18.14
CA ALA A 85 -3.24 5.86 19.46
C ALA A 85 -4.12 4.60 19.47
N ARG A 86 -5.21 4.57 18.67
CA ARG A 86 -6.05 3.38 18.54
C ARG A 86 -5.35 2.28 17.76
N ILE A 87 -4.61 2.61 16.71
CA ILE A 87 -3.78 1.64 15.97
C ILE A 87 -2.76 1.02 16.90
N GLU A 88 -2.02 1.84 17.65
CA GLU A 88 -1.00 1.35 18.59
C GLU A 88 -1.60 0.41 19.65
N ALA A 89 -2.80 0.74 20.17
CA ALA A 89 -3.51 -0.12 21.11
C ALA A 89 -3.92 -1.46 20.49
N LEU A 90 -4.43 -1.45 19.25
CA LEU A 90 -4.81 -2.67 18.53
C LEU A 90 -3.59 -3.53 18.18
N GLU A 91 -2.48 -2.93 17.79
CA GLU A 91 -1.23 -3.65 17.53
C GLU A 91 -0.70 -4.32 18.79
N ARG A 92 -0.75 -3.65 19.95
CA ARG A 92 -0.41 -4.25 21.24
C ARG A 92 -1.33 -5.43 21.58
N GLU A 93 -2.63 -5.30 21.34
CA GLU A 93 -3.58 -6.39 21.57
C GLU A 93 -3.31 -7.60 20.68
N VAL A 94 -3.03 -7.37 19.40
CA VAL A 94 -2.62 -8.43 18.45
C VAL A 94 -1.35 -9.13 18.92
N GLN A 95 -0.34 -8.39 19.39
CA GLN A 95 0.91 -8.99 19.90
C GLN A 95 0.66 -9.91 21.10
N VAL A 96 -0.15 -9.46 22.06
CA VAL A 96 -0.53 -10.29 23.22
C VAL A 96 -1.28 -11.54 22.76
N LEU A 97 -2.21 -11.40 21.82
CA LEU A 97 -2.99 -12.50 21.29
C LEU A 97 -2.10 -13.52 20.58
N VAL A 98 -1.17 -13.05 19.74
CA VAL A 98 -0.19 -13.90 19.04
C VAL A 98 0.68 -14.65 20.05
N ALA A 99 1.22 -13.96 21.06
CA ALA A 99 2.02 -14.60 22.10
C ALA A 99 1.23 -15.69 22.85
N SER A 100 -0.03 -15.41 23.20
CA SER A 100 -0.92 -16.38 23.83
C SER A 100 -1.17 -17.60 22.92
N HIS A 101 -1.45 -17.39 21.64
CA HIS A 101 -1.67 -18.48 20.69
C HIS A 101 -0.42 -19.33 20.48
N MET A 102 0.75 -18.70 20.37
CA MET A 102 2.01 -19.42 20.27
C MET A 102 2.28 -20.28 21.51
N ALA A 103 2.01 -19.75 22.71
CA ALA A 103 2.12 -20.52 23.95
C ALA A 103 1.17 -21.72 23.96
N MET A 104 -0.08 -21.55 23.50
CA MET A 104 -1.05 -22.65 23.39
C MET A 104 -0.62 -23.70 22.36
N ILE A 105 -0.18 -23.30 21.17
CA ILE A 105 0.32 -24.22 20.13
C ILE A 105 1.51 -25.03 20.66
N ARG A 106 2.42 -24.37 21.38
CA ARG A 106 3.55 -25.02 22.03
C ARG A 106 3.09 -26.05 23.06
N ALA A 107 2.16 -25.69 23.94
CA ALA A 107 1.63 -26.59 24.96
C ALA A 107 0.93 -27.82 24.35
N VAL A 108 0.13 -27.64 23.28
CA VAL A 108 -0.50 -28.75 22.53
C VAL A 108 0.56 -29.68 21.95
N GLY A 109 1.65 -29.13 21.43
CA GLY A 109 2.78 -29.90 20.89
C GLY A 109 3.55 -30.67 21.96
N GLU A 110 3.81 -30.06 23.11
CA GLU A 110 4.50 -30.70 24.23
C GLU A 110 3.69 -31.88 24.80
N ILE A 111 2.36 -31.80 24.79
CA ILE A 111 1.47 -32.86 25.32
C ILE A 111 1.21 -33.98 24.31
N GLY A 112 0.95 -33.64 23.04
CA GLY A 112 0.42 -34.58 22.04
C GLY A 112 1.29 -34.78 20.80
N GLY A 113 2.45 -34.13 20.73
CA GLY A 113 3.38 -34.22 19.61
C GLY A 113 2.74 -33.82 18.27
N PHE A 114 3.28 -34.39 17.18
CA PHE A 114 2.88 -34.03 15.81
C PHE A 114 1.40 -34.36 15.49
N ALA A 115 0.86 -35.44 16.06
CA ALA A 115 -0.53 -35.84 15.82
C ALA A 115 -1.54 -34.81 16.36
N ALA A 116 -1.24 -34.20 17.51
CA ALA A 116 -2.08 -33.15 18.08
C ALA A 116 -1.99 -31.83 17.30
N TRP A 117 -0.82 -31.48 16.75
CA TRP A 117 -0.68 -30.35 15.84
C TRP A 117 -1.46 -30.53 14.55
N ALA A 118 -1.35 -31.70 13.90
CA ALA A 118 -2.10 -31.98 12.68
C ALA A 118 -3.61 -31.76 12.90
N LYS A 119 -4.15 -32.33 13.98
CA LYS A 119 -5.56 -32.16 14.37
C LYS A 119 -5.94 -30.72 14.71
N LEU A 120 -5.05 -29.96 15.36
CA LEU A 120 -5.29 -28.55 15.68
C LEU A 120 -5.41 -27.70 14.40
N PHE A 121 -4.58 -27.97 13.40
CA PHE A 121 -4.50 -27.17 12.18
C PHE A 121 -5.54 -27.52 11.10
N GLU A 122 -6.25 -28.65 11.22
CA GLU A 122 -7.31 -29.07 10.28
C GLU A 122 -8.38 -27.98 10.03
N GLY A 123 -8.67 -27.13 11.02
CA GLY A 123 -9.68 -26.07 10.93
C GLY A 123 -9.19 -24.71 10.39
N PHE A 124 -7.92 -24.58 10.00
CA PHE A 124 -7.31 -23.28 9.67
C PHE A 124 -7.10 -23.04 8.17
N GLU A 125 -7.73 -23.84 7.30
CA GLU A 125 -7.61 -23.69 5.84
C GLU A 125 -8.05 -22.29 5.34
N ASP A 126 -9.18 -21.76 5.83
CA ASP A 126 -9.67 -20.42 5.46
C ASP A 126 -8.70 -19.31 5.88
N ALA A 127 -8.05 -19.47 7.04
CA ALA A 127 -7.03 -18.55 7.53
C ALA A 127 -5.79 -18.59 6.63
N ARG A 128 -5.36 -19.80 6.21
CA ARG A 128 -4.26 -19.99 5.27
C ARG A 128 -4.56 -19.35 3.91
N GLU A 129 -5.76 -19.56 3.38
CA GLU A 129 -6.18 -18.96 2.11
C GLU A 129 -6.20 -17.43 2.20
N THR A 130 -6.67 -16.90 3.33
CA THR A 130 -6.64 -15.46 3.59
C THR A 130 -5.22 -14.90 3.63
N LEU A 131 -4.27 -15.61 4.25
CA LEU A 131 -2.86 -15.21 4.27
C LEU A 131 -2.24 -15.23 2.86
N VAL A 132 -2.59 -16.21 2.03
CA VAL A 132 -2.18 -16.27 0.62
C VAL A 132 -2.72 -15.07 -0.14
N ARG A 133 -4.02 -14.76 0.00
CA ARG A 133 -4.65 -13.61 -0.67
C ARG A 133 -4.02 -12.27 -0.26
N LEU A 134 -3.57 -12.16 0.98
CA LEU A 134 -2.88 -10.98 1.51
C LEU A 134 -1.38 -10.96 1.18
N ASN A 135 -0.86 -11.95 0.46
CA ASN A 135 0.57 -12.14 0.20
C ASN A 135 1.41 -12.10 1.48
N ALA A 136 0.86 -12.64 2.57
CA ALA A 136 1.43 -12.63 3.92
C ALA A 136 1.95 -14.02 4.34
N MET A 137 2.14 -14.94 3.39
CA MET A 137 2.73 -16.25 3.66
C MET A 137 4.24 -16.11 3.90
N PRO A 138 4.79 -16.80 4.90
CA PRO A 138 6.23 -16.79 5.15
C PRO A 138 6.99 -17.45 3.99
N THR A 139 8.01 -16.78 3.46
CA THR A 139 8.87 -17.25 2.35
C THR A 139 10.07 -18.07 2.83
N ASN A 140 10.09 -18.52 4.09
CA ASN A 140 11.24 -19.21 4.64
C ASN A 140 11.44 -20.58 3.99
N ASN A 141 12.61 -20.78 3.40
CA ASN A 141 13.10 -22.11 3.02
C ASN A 141 13.17 -22.98 4.28
N ILE A 142 12.28 -23.95 4.39
CA ILE A 142 12.30 -24.93 5.49
C ILE A 142 13.57 -25.76 5.31
N THR A 143 14.64 -25.41 6.03
CA THR A 143 15.76 -26.33 6.21
C THR A 143 15.24 -27.47 7.07
N MET A 144 15.04 -28.65 6.47
CA MET A 144 14.80 -29.88 7.23
C MET A 144 15.92 -30.02 8.26
N LEU A 145 15.56 -30.00 9.54
CA LEU A 145 16.44 -30.45 10.61
C LEU A 145 16.68 -31.94 10.38
N ALA A 146 17.75 -32.26 9.64
CA ALA A 146 18.22 -33.61 9.47
C ALA A 146 18.42 -34.24 10.86
N GLU A 147 17.83 -35.41 11.02
CA GLU A 147 17.81 -36.22 12.23
C GLU A 147 19.23 -36.33 12.82
N ARG A 148 19.47 -35.73 14.00
CA ARG A 148 20.61 -36.13 14.84
C ARG A 148 20.31 -37.48 15.46
N GLY A 149 20.39 -38.51 14.63
CA GLY A 149 20.44 -39.92 15.00
C GLY A 149 21.77 -40.52 14.56
N GLU A 150 22.90 -39.88 14.87
CA GLU A 150 24.21 -40.52 14.67
C GLU A 150 24.41 -41.61 15.72
N SER A 151 24.06 -42.81 15.27
CA SER A 151 24.50 -44.13 15.72
C SER A 151 25.85 -44.10 16.43
N THR A 152 25.84 -44.25 17.75
CA THR A 152 27.03 -44.61 18.52
C THR A 152 27.31 -46.10 18.26
N HIS A 153 27.94 -46.43 17.12
CA HIS A 153 28.37 -47.80 16.86
C HIS A 153 29.61 -48.10 17.72
N LEU A 154 29.36 -48.94 18.70
CA LEU A 154 30.26 -49.59 19.62
C LEU A 154 31.48 -50.21 18.90
N GLN A 155 32.67 -49.63 19.09
CA GLN A 155 33.94 -50.32 18.84
C GLN A 155 34.25 -51.20 20.08
N LYS A 156 33.86 -52.48 20.01
CA LYS A 156 34.39 -53.49 20.95
C LYS A 156 35.83 -53.80 20.58
N ARG A 157 36.74 -53.47 21.50
CA ARG A 157 38.07 -54.05 21.62
C ARG A 157 37.98 -55.53 21.99
N ARG A 158 38.50 -56.42 21.14
CA ARG A 158 39.48 -57.49 21.43
C ARG A 158 39.50 -58.51 20.31
#